data_AF-Q1Q2Y0-F1
#
_entry.id   AF-Q1Q2Y0-F1
#
_cell.length_a   1.000
_cell.length_b   1.000
_cell.length_c   1.000
_cell.angle_alpha   90.00
_cell.angle_beta   90.00
_cell.angle_gamma   90.00
#
_symmetry.space_group_name_H-M   'P 1'
#
loop_
_entity.id
_entity.type
_entity.pdbx_description
1 polymer ?
#
loop_
_entity_poly.entity_id
_entity_poly.type
_entity_poly.pdbx_seq_one_letter_code
_entity_poly.pdbx_strand_id
1 'polypeptide(L)'
;MIGISMFERFRAVRFRFTICAKYQIRFPAYKGAVFCGGFGYAFRLVVCVIKSKECDECLLKQKCIYSYIFETPPQPLPMRI
;
A
#
# COMPACT_ATOMS: atom_id res chain seq x y z
N MET A 1 5.05 -10.26 -33.02
CA MET A 1 3.66 -10.52 -32.55
C MET A 1 3.75 -11.28 -31.24
N ILE A 2 3.76 -10.60 -30.09
CA ILE A 2 3.84 -11.24 -28.76
C ILE A 2 2.84 -10.53 -27.85
N GLY A 3 1.84 -11.28 -27.37
CA GLY A 3 1.25 -11.11 -26.03
C GLY A 3 0.21 -10.00 -25.80
N ILE A 4 -0.94 -10.02 -26.50
CA ILE A 4 -2.12 -9.22 -26.11
C ILE A 4 -3.01 -9.96 -25.07
N SER A 5 -2.70 -11.22 -24.75
CA SER A 5 -3.60 -12.13 -24.01
C SER A 5 -3.50 -12.10 -22.46
N MET A 6 -2.98 -11.03 -21.83
CA MET A 6 -2.79 -11.03 -20.36
C MET A 6 -3.95 -10.41 -19.55
N PHE A 7 -4.86 -9.67 -20.18
CA PHE A 7 -5.91 -8.92 -19.46
C PHE A 7 -7.35 -9.40 -19.70
N GLU A 8 -7.56 -10.54 -20.38
CA GLU A 8 -8.90 -11.00 -20.79
C GLU A 8 -9.88 -11.25 -19.61
N ARG A 9 -9.40 -11.30 -18.36
CA ARG A 9 -10.23 -11.47 -17.16
C ARG A 9 -9.94 -10.45 -16.05
N PHE A 10 -9.46 -9.25 -16.38
CA PHE A 10 -9.28 -8.21 -15.37
C PHE A 10 -10.64 -7.65 -14.93
N ARG A 11 -11.05 -7.95 -13.69
CA ARG A 11 -12.24 -7.37 -13.07
C ARG A 11 -11.84 -6.17 -12.24
N ALA A 12 -12.32 -4.99 -12.63
CA ALA A 12 -12.23 -3.78 -11.84
C ALA A 12 -13.61 -3.32 -11.41
N VAL A 13 -13.66 -2.64 -10.27
CA VAL A 13 -14.85 -1.97 -9.77
C VAL A 13 -14.46 -0.54 -9.42
N ARG A 14 -15.33 0.42 -9.77
CA ARG A 14 -15.11 1.84 -9.49
C ARG A 14 -15.83 2.22 -8.20
N PHE A 15 -15.06 2.64 -7.20
CA PHE A 15 -15.59 3.22 -5.98
C PHE A 15 -15.45 4.75 -6.01
N ARG A 16 -16.47 5.45 -5.51
CA ARG A 16 -16.43 6.90 -5.28
C ARG A 16 -16.63 7.17 -3.80
N PHE A 17 -15.62 7.77 -3.18
CA PHE A 17 -15.68 8.22 -1.80
C PHE A 17 -15.76 9.74 -1.76
N THR A 18 -16.71 10.27 -0.98
CA THR A 18 -16.79 11.70 -0.65
C THR A 18 -16.45 11.83 0.83
N ILE A 19 -15.36 12.53 1.14
CA ILE A 19 -14.86 12.72 2.50
C ILE A 19 -14.79 14.21 2.82
N CYS A 20 -15.07 14.54 4.08
CA CYS A 20 -14.97 15.89 4.62
C CYS A 20 -14.06 15.89 5.85
N ALA A 21 -13.22 16.91 5.97
CA ALA A 21 -12.37 17.05 7.15
C ALA A 21 -13.23 17.46 8.36
N LYS A 22 -13.13 16.71 9.46
CA LYS A 22 -13.86 17.03 10.71
C LYS A 22 -13.28 18.22 11.44
N TYR A 23 -11.99 18.50 11.22
CA TYR A 23 -11.24 19.59 11.83
C TYR A 23 -10.39 20.25 10.75
N GLN A 24 -9.87 21.44 11.05
CA GLN A 24 -8.96 22.14 10.14
C GLN A 24 -7.68 21.30 9.95
N ILE A 25 -7.35 21.00 8.70
CA ILE A 25 -6.16 20.25 8.32
C ILE A 25 -5.33 21.04 7.32
N ARG A 26 -4.01 21.00 7.46
CA ARG A 26 -3.08 21.54 6.47
C ARG A 26 -2.78 20.46 5.44
N PHE A 27 -3.18 20.73 4.19
CA PHE A 27 -2.85 19.85 3.08
C PHE A 27 -1.44 20.16 2.54
N PRO A 28 -0.67 19.13 2.12
CA PRO A 28 0.47 19.35 1.25
C PRO A 28 0.00 19.93 -0.10
N ALA A 29 0.92 20.49 -0.88
CA ALA A 29 0.62 21.05 -2.21
C ALA A 29 -0.13 20.05 -3.11
N TYR A 30 0.14 18.75 -2.96
CA TYR A 30 -0.54 17.68 -3.68
C TYR A 30 -1.53 16.91 -2.78
N LYS A 31 -2.83 17.19 -2.93
CA LYS A 31 -3.92 16.58 -2.13
C LYS A 31 -3.96 15.04 -2.23
N GLY A 32 -3.53 14.47 -3.36
CA GLY A 32 -3.48 13.02 -3.56
C GLY A 32 -2.54 12.30 -2.58
N ALA A 33 -1.48 12.97 -2.12
CA ALA A 33 -0.54 12.40 -1.15
C ALA A 33 -1.21 12.09 0.20
N VAL A 34 -2.18 12.93 0.62
CA VAL A 34 -2.97 12.69 1.83
C VAL A 34 -3.80 11.43 1.69
N PHE A 35 -4.36 11.18 0.50
CA PHE A 35 -5.16 9.99 0.26
C PHE A 35 -4.29 8.73 0.21
N CYS A 36 -3.14 8.76 -0.46
CA CYS A 36 -2.21 7.63 -0.49
C CYS A 36 -1.70 7.27 0.93
N GLY A 37 -1.30 8.28 1.71
CA GLY A 37 -0.86 8.06 3.10
C GLY A 37 -1.99 7.60 4.02
N GLY A 38 -3.16 8.23 3.92
CA GLY A 38 -4.34 7.87 4.72
C GLY A 38 -4.90 6.48 4.40
N PHE A 39 -4.95 6.12 3.12
CA PHE A 39 -5.34 4.77 2.69
C PHE A 39 -4.34 3.72 3.17
N GLY A 40 -3.04 3.97 3.01
CA GLY A 40 -1.99 3.09 3.55
C GLY A 40 -2.15 2.87 5.05
N TYR A 41 -2.32 3.95 5.82
CA TYR A 41 -2.57 3.87 7.25
C TYR A 41 -3.82 3.04 7.60
N ALA A 42 -4.95 3.33 6.97
CA ALA A 42 -6.19 2.59 7.21
C ALA A 42 -6.06 1.11 6.82
N PHE A 43 -5.42 0.81 5.68
CA PHE A 43 -5.16 -0.55 5.22
C PHE A 43 -4.28 -1.30 6.23
N ARG A 44 -3.21 -0.67 6.74
CA ARG A 44 -2.35 -1.23 7.80
C ARG A 44 -3.17 -1.63 9.01
N LEU A 45 -4.09 -0.78 9.49
CA LEU A 45 -4.92 -1.10 10.67
C LEU A 45 -5.79 -2.35 10.48
N VAL A 46 -6.23 -2.60 9.25
CA VAL A 46 -7.06 -3.76 8.90
C VAL A 46 -6.22 -5.03 8.75
N VAL A 47 -5.08 -4.97 8.06
CA VAL A 47 -4.30 -6.16 7.71
C VAL A 47 -3.19 -6.51 8.70
N CYS A 48 -2.75 -5.57 9.54
CA CYS A 48 -1.64 -5.77 10.44
C CYS A 48 -2.05 -6.61 11.67
N VAL A 49 -1.38 -7.74 11.85
CA VAL A 49 -1.60 -8.66 12.98
C VAL A 49 -0.89 -8.18 14.26
N ILE A 50 0.24 -7.46 14.13
CA ILE A 50 1.12 -7.08 15.26
C ILE A 50 0.75 -5.72 15.88
N LYS A 51 0.14 -4.81 15.10
CA LYS A 51 -0.41 -3.46 15.44
C LYS A 51 0.50 -2.44 16.14
N SER A 52 1.48 -2.85 16.94
CA SER A 52 2.25 -1.98 17.85
C SER A 52 3.76 -1.94 17.56
N LYS A 53 4.21 -2.49 16.43
CA LYS A 53 5.62 -2.39 16.00
C LYS A 53 5.75 -1.59 14.72
N GLU A 54 6.88 -0.90 14.58
CA GLU A 54 7.28 -0.33 13.29
C GLU A 54 7.48 -1.45 12.27
N CYS A 55 7.15 -1.18 11.01
CA CYS A 55 7.22 -2.19 9.96
C CYS A 55 8.67 -2.64 9.70
N ASP A 56 9.65 -1.79 9.98
CA ASP A 56 11.08 -2.09 9.78
C ASP A 56 11.60 -3.20 10.68
N GLU A 57 11.09 -3.30 11.90
CA GLU A 57 11.46 -4.33 12.89
C GLU A 57 10.49 -5.53 12.88
N CYS A 58 9.59 -5.59 11.90
CA CYS A 58 8.56 -6.61 11.84
C CYS A 58 9.13 -7.94 11.30
N LEU A 59 9.04 -9.01 12.11
CA LEU A 59 9.43 -10.37 11.71
C LEU A 59 8.71 -10.87 10.45
N LEU A 60 7.53 -10.34 10.16
CA LEU A 60 6.72 -10.72 9.01
C LEU A 60 6.96 -9.81 7.78
N LYS A 61 7.87 -8.83 7.83
CA LYS A 61 8.04 -7.80 6.79
C LYS A 61 8.12 -8.39 5.37
N GLN A 62 8.91 -9.44 5.18
CA GLN A 62 9.11 -10.12 3.88
C GLN A 62 7.84 -10.78 3.31
N LYS A 63 6.89 -11.18 4.16
CA LYS A 63 5.63 -11.84 3.77
C LYS A 63 4.39 -10.99 4.05
N CYS A 64 4.58 -9.77 4.56
CA CYS A 64 3.49 -8.90 4.98
C CYS A 64 2.84 -8.24 3.76
N ILE A 65 1.53 -8.41 3.61
CA ILE A 65 0.79 -7.82 2.49
C ILE A 65 0.85 -6.29 2.47
N TYR A 66 0.90 -5.66 3.65
CA TYR A 66 1.11 -4.21 3.76
C TYR A 66 2.48 -3.81 3.21
N SER A 67 3.56 -4.47 3.64
CA SER A 67 4.92 -4.15 3.20
C SER A 67 5.09 -4.41 1.70
N TYR A 68 4.52 -5.49 1.16
CA TYR A 68 4.53 -5.77 -0.28
C TYR A 68 3.88 -4.64 -1.11
N ILE A 69 2.73 -4.11 -0.68
CA ILE A 69 1.99 -3.10 -1.45
C ILE A 69 2.58 -1.69 -1.27
N PHE A 70 3.00 -1.33 -0.05
CA PHE A 70 3.31 0.06 0.29
C PHE A 70 4.79 0.36 0.52
N GLU A 71 5.60 -0.63 0.93
CA GLU A 71 7.03 -0.44 1.19
C GLU A 71 7.90 -1.08 0.12
N THR A 72 7.38 -2.09 -0.59
CA THR A 72 8.08 -2.93 -1.58
C THR A 72 9.51 -3.25 -1.11
N PRO A 73 9.67 -4.19 -0.15
CA PRO A 73 11.00 -4.51 0.36
C PRO A 73 11.92 -4.90 -0.81
N PRO A 74 13.17 -4.41 -0.83
CA PRO A 74 14.11 -4.77 -1.88
C PRO A 74 14.23 -6.29 -1.91
N GLN A 75 14.03 -6.85 -3.10
CA GLN A 75 14.30 -8.26 -3.35
C GLN A 75 15.72 -8.57 -2.88
N PRO A 76 15.94 -9.59 -2.03
CA PRO A 76 17.28 -9.91 -1.56
C PRO A 76 18.15 -10.19 -2.79
N LEU A 77 19.20 -9.40 -2.96
CA LEU A 77 20.18 -9.59 -4.02
C LEU A 77 20.66 -11.04 -3.96
N PRO A 78 20.73 -11.75 -5.10
CA PRO A 78 21.28 -13.10 -5.10
C PRO A 78 22.70 -13.02 -4.55
N MET A 79 23.02 -13.86 -3.55
CA MET A 79 24.39 -14.00 -3.06
C MET A 79 25.25 -14.41 -4.25
N ARG A 80 26.10 -13.48 -4.72
CA ARG A 80 27.21 -13.81 -5.61
C ARG A 80 28.20 -14.61 -4.77
N ILE A 81 28.17 -15.93 -4.93
CA ILE A 81 29.24 -16.86 -4.53
C ILE A 81 30.27 -16.87 -5.65
#